data_AF-A4SA97-F1
#
_entry.id   AF-A4SA97-F1
#
_cell.length_a   1.000
_cell.length_b   1.000
_cell.length_c   1.000
_cell.angle_alpha   90.00
_cell.angle_beta   90.00
_cell.angle_gamma   90.00
#
_symmetry.space_group_name_H-M   'P 1'
#
loop_
_entity.id
_entity.type
_entity.pdbx_description
1 polymer ?
#
loop_
_entity_poly.entity_id
_entity_poly.type
_entity_poly.pdbx_seq_one_letter_code
_entity_poly.pdbx_strand_id
1 'polypeptide(L)'
;MGSSPLHLQTFYATAGDPGTSSLHKPVKFDVQNEIQVPVWNLHDFFTLLPWSVSVPKSESLGVQGGRVQYIDMLKIDAQGHDLEIIKGARHWLSKRVVWIQPELVVTGYADQHGEHELRDFITSLGFEYLPRGLNHDCADDLFLNMRFRHMRHVAQVLCQGL
;
A
#
# COMPACT_ATOMS: atom_id res chain seq x y z
N MET A 1 -8.44 -10.06 23.55
CA MET A 1 -7.90 -8.84 22.96
C MET A 1 -9.07 -7.89 22.77
N GLY A 2 -9.10 -6.76 23.47
CA GLY A 2 -10.20 -5.80 23.35
C GLY A 2 -10.11 -5.09 22.00
N SER A 3 -11.18 -5.11 21.22
CA SER A 3 -11.27 -4.32 20.00
C SER A 3 -11.26 -2.84 20.39
N SER A 4 -10.25 -2.09 19.93
CA SER A 4 -10.36 -0.62 19.90
C SER A 4 -11.66 -0.24 19.19
N PRO A 5 -12.40 0.77 19.67
CA PRO A 5 -13.60 1.24 18.98
C PRO A 5 -13.21 1.59 17.54
N LEU A 6 -14.00 1.11 16.57
CA LEU A 6 -13.82 1.41 15.16
C LEU A 6 -13.80 2.94 14.98
N HIS A 7 -12.64 3.48 14.65
CA HIS A 7 -12.49 4.90 14.38
C HIS A 7 -13.08 5.18 13.01
N LEU A 8 -14.20 5.90 13.00
CA LEU A 8 -14.83 6.37 11.77
C LEU A 8 -14.12 7.64 11.29
N GLN A 9 -13.88 7.71 9.99
CA GLN A 9 -13.41 8.93 9.33
C GLN A 9 -14.35 9.27 8.16
N THR A 10 -14.41 10.55 7.82
CA THR A 10 -15.10 11.01 6.62
C THR A 10 -14.33 10.57 5.39
N PHE A 11 -15.03 9.91 4.48
CA PHE A 11 -14.54 9.54 3.17
C PHE A 11 -15.32 10.33 2.11
N TYR A 12 -14.56 11.04 1.28
CA TYR A 12 -15.09 11.96 0.28
C TYR A 12 -15.13 11.25 -1.07
N ALA A 13 -16.34 10.99 -1.58
CA ALA A 13 -16.53 10.57 -2.96
C ALA A 13 -16.56 11.82 -3.84
N THR A 14 -15.70 11.88 -4.84
CA THR A 14 -15.49 13.05 -5.69
C THR A 14 -16.22 12.91 -7.03
N ALA A 15 -16.66 14.04 -7.59
CA ALA A 15 -17.17 14.12 -8.95
C ALA A 15 -16.07 14.65 -9.89
N GLY A 16 -15.82 13.94 -11.00
CA GLY A 16 -14.86 14.36 -12.03
C GLY A 16 -13.39 14.11 -11.70
N ASP A 17 -13.10 13.46 -10.57
CA ASP A 17 -11.76 13.01 -10.21
C ASP A 17 -11.49 11.58 -10.76
N PRO A 18 -10.40 11.35 -11.51
CA PRO A 18 -9.99 10.01 -11.90
C PRO A 18 -9.73 9.07 -10.70
N GLY A 19 -9.28 9.59 -9.56
CA GLY A 19 -9.02 8.86 -8.31
C GLY A 19 -10.30 8.50 -7.52
N THR A 20 -11.44 9.06 -7.93
CA THR A 20 -12.82 8.79 -7.46
C THR A 20 -13.12 9.10 -5.98
N SER A 21 -12.14 9.04 -5.07
CA SER A 21 -12.37 9.25 -3.63
C SER A 21 -11.09 9.31 -2.79
N SER A 22 -11.16 9.96 -1.62
CA SER A 22 -10.08 9.95 -0.63
C SER A 22 -10.61 10.15 0.80
N LEU A 23 -9.80 9.78 1.79
CA LEU A 23 -9.98 10.22 3.18
C LEU A 23 -9.49 11.66 3.38
N HIS A 24 -8.60 12.16 2.51
CA HIS A 24 -8.26 13.58 2.49
C HIS A 24 -9.39 14.36 1.83
N LYS A 25 -9.65 15.55 2.35
CA LYS A 25 -10.64 16.45 1.76
C LYS A 25 -10.15 16.92 0.38
N PRO A 26 -10.96 16.81 -0.69
CA PRO A 26 -10.59 17.33 -1.99
C PRO A 26 -10.54 18.86 -1.98
N VAL A 27 -9.58 19.43 -2.72
CA VAL A 27 -9.42 20.89 -2.94
C VAL A 27 -9.58 21.31 -4.39
N LYS A 28 -9.45 20.37 -5.34
CA LYS A 28 -9.64 20.61 -6.78
C LYS A 28 -10.92 20.01 -7.35
N PHE A 29 -11.55 19.09 -6.63
CA PHE A 29 -12.69 18.31 -7.09
C PHE A 29 -13.92 18.59 -6.25
N ASP A 30 -15.10 18.52 -6.88
CA ASP A 30 -16.36 18.64 -6.16
C ASP A 30 -16.62 17.36 -5.34
N VAL A 31 -17.17 17.53 -4.15
CA VAL A 31 -17.61 16.41 -3.31
C VAL A 31 -19.01 16.00 -3.74
N GLN A 32 -19.15 14.77 -4.26
CA GLN A 32 -20.44 14.19 -4.61
C GLN A 32 -21.15 13.65 -3.36
N ASN A 33 -20.41 12.96 -2.48
CA ASN A 33 -20.94 12.41 -1.24
C ASN A 33 -19.86 12.41 -0.14
N GLU A 34 -20.32 12.50 1.11
CA GLU A 34 -19.52 12.24 2.30
C GLU A 34 -20.11 11.05 3.04
N ILE A 35 -19.28 10.03 3.31
CA ILE A 35 -19.71 8.85 4.08
C ILE A 35 -18.74 8.61 5.24
N GLN A 36 -19.27 8.11 6.36
CA GLN A 36 -18.45 7.72 7.49
C GLN A 36 -18.01 6.27 7.30
N VAL A 37 -16.71 6.03 7.21
CA VAL A 37 -16.14 4.69 6.99
C VAL A 37 -15.23 4.28 8.14
N PRO A 38 -15.23 3.00 8.54
CA PRO A 38 -14.24 2.48 9.47
C PRO A 38 -12.85 2.49 8.80
N VAL A 39 -11.87 3.09 9.47
CA VAL A 39 -10.48 3.10 8.99
C VAL A 39 -9.65 2.10 9.76
N TRP A 40 -8.87 1.32 9.02
CA TRP A 40 -7.97 0.30 9.57
C TRP A 40 -6.53 0.73 9.35
N ASN A 41 -5.70 0.57 10.38
CA ASN A 41 -4.27 0.66 10.19
C ASN A 41 -3.79 -0.57 9.41
N LEU A 42 -2.92 -0.39 8.42
CA LEU A 42 -2.34 -1.49 7.66
C LEU A 42 -1.59 -2.49 8.56
N HIS A 43 -1.02 -2.05 9.67
CA HIS A 43 -0.48 -2.93 10.71
C HIS A 43 -1.50 -3.95 11.19
N ASP A 44 -2.71 -3.50 11.52
CA ASP A 44 -3.75 -4.35 12.10
C ASP A 44 -4.28 -5.33 11.07
N PHE A 45 -4.43 -4.89 9.82
CA PHE A 45 -4.71 -5.80 8.71
C PHE A 45 -3.65 -6.89 8.58
N PHE A 46 -2.36 -6.53 8.65
CA PHE A 46 -1.30 -7.53 8.62
C PHE A 46 -1.37 -8.51 9.80
N THR A 47 -1.85 -8.13 10.98
CA THR A 47 -2.01 -9.10 12.08
C THR A 47 -3.01 -10.23 11.78
N LEU A 48 -3.90 -10.04 10.80
CA LEU A 48 -4.88 -11.04 10.37
C LEU A 48 -4.30 -12.08 9.40
N LEU A 49 -3.16 -11.78 8.77
CA LEU A 49 -2.56 -12.69 7.80
C LEU A 49 -1.92 -13.89 8.51
N PRO A 50 -2.04 -15.11 7.94
CA PRO A 50 -1.51 -16.33 8.55
C PRO A 50 0.01 -16.46 8.33
N TRP A 51 0.79 -15.55 8.93
CA TRP A 51 2.25 -15.48 8.75
C TRP A 51 3.00 -16.73 9.25
N SER A 52 2.49 -17.35 10.31
CA SER A 52 3.18 -18.40 11.06
C SER A 52 2.42 -19.73 11.12
N VAL A 53 1.17 -19.76 10.63
CA VAL A 53 0.28 -20.92 10.74
C VAL A 53 0.05 -21.49 9.37
N SER A 54 0.32 -22.79 9.20
CA SER A 54 0.01 -23.49 7.97
C SER A 54 -1.50 -23.59 7.83
N VAL A 55 -2.07 -22.93 6.82
CA VAL A 55 -3.50 -23.07 6.52
C VAL A 55 -3.75 -24.49 5.99
N PRO A 56 -4.69 -25.28 6.54
CA PRO A 56 -5.07 -26.56 5.96
C PRO A 56 -5.58 -26.35 4.53
N LYS A 57 -5.33 -27.30 3.62
CA LYS A 57 -5.94 -27.26 2.28
C LYS A 57 -7.46 -27.17 2.44
N SER A 58 -8.07 -26.18 1.79
CA SER A 58 -9.53 -26.09 1.68
C SER A 58 -9.92 -26.31 0.22
N GLU A 59 -10.44 -27.50 -0.07
CA GLU A 59 -10.91 -27.85 -1.42
C GLU A 59 -12.11 -27.00 -1.85
N SER A 60 -12.90 -26.49 -0.91
CA SER A 60 -14.10 -25.68 -1.19
C SER A 60 -13.82 -24.21 -1.51
N LEU A 61 -12.64 -23.69 -1.14
CA LEU A 61 -12.22 -22.31 -1.46
C LEU A 61 -11.09 -22.25 -2.50
N GLY A 62 -10.63 -23.39 -3.02
CA GLY A 62 -9.50 -23.46 -3.94
C GLY A 62 -8.17 -22.99 -3.34
N VAL A 63 -8.08 -22.86 -2.01
CA VAL A 63 -6.88 -22.37 -1.33
C VAL A 63 -5.95 -23.55 -1.08
N GLN A 64 -4.82 -23.57 -1.82
CA GLN A 64 -3.70 -24.43 -1.47
C GLN A 64 -3.17 -24.01 -0.10
N GLY A 65 -3.15 -24.95 0.85
CA GLY A 65 -2.62 -24.71 2.19
C GLY A 65 -1.17 -24.19 2.15
N GLY A 66 -0.86 -23.18 2.98
CA GLY A 66 0.45 -22.53 3.00
C GLY A 66 0.60 -21.55 4.16
N ARG A 67 1.83 -21.04 4.35
CA ARG A 67 2.13 -19.90 5.23
C ARG A 67 2.48 -18.71 4.36
N VAL A 68 1.92 -17.54 4.64
CA VAL A 68 2.37 -16.30 3.99
C VAL A 68 3.72 -15.93 4.60
N GLN A 69 4.82 -16.05 3.87
CA GLN A 69 6.14 -15.72 4.40
C GLN A 69 6.47 -14.25 4.26
N TYR A 70 6.05 -13.67 3.13
CA TYR A 70 6.21 -12.30 2.72
C TYR A 70 5.15 -11.98 1.65
N ILE A 71 5.01 -10.70 1.33
CA ILE A 71 4.21 -10.14 0.25
C ILE A 71 5.20 -9.72 -0.83
N ASP A 72 5.01 -10.23 -2.04
CA ASP A 72 5.87 -9.88 -3.19
C ASP A 72 5.72 -8.40 -3.55
N MET A 73 4.50 -7.88 -3.66
CA MET A 73 4.23 -6.50 -4.01
C MET A 73 3.12 -5.92 -3.16
N LEU A 74 3.35 -4.72 -2.63
CA LEU A 74 2.35 -3.88 -2.02
C LEU A 74 2.18 -2.62 -2.88
N LYS A 75 1.12 -2.58 -3.68
CA LYS A 75 0.68 -1.35 -4.34
C LYS A 75 -0.14 -0.53 -3.35
N ILE A 76 0.16 0.76 -3.27
CA ILE A 76 -0.59 1.75 -2.48
C ILE A 76 -0.96 2.86 -3.46
N ASP A 77 -2.24 3.18 -3.47
CA ASP A 77 -2.87 4.13 -4.39
C ASP A 77 -4.08 4.68 -3.63
N ALA A 78 -3.77 5.54 -2.65
CA ALA A 78 -4.74 6.00 -1.67
C ALA A 78 -4.96 7.52 -1.74
N GLN A 79 -4.71 8.11 -2.91
CA GLN A 79 -5.05 9.49 -3.22
C GLN A 79 -4.53 10.44 -2.13
N GLY A 80 -3.25 10.28 -1.79
CA GLY A 80 -2.48 11.15 -0.90
C GLY A 80 -2.28 10.61 0.52
N HIS A 81 -2.94 9.52 0.90
CA HIS A 81 -2.80 8.87 2.21
C HIS A 81 -1.64 7.85 2.29
N ASP A 82 -0.88 7.69 1.21
CA ASP A 82 0.13 6.64 1.07
C ASP A 82 1.17 6.67 2.19
N LEU A 83 1.62 7.86 2.57
CA LEU A 83 2.61 8.04 3.63
C LEU A 83 2.09 7.58 5.00
N GLU A 84 0.86 7.91 5.35
CA GLU A 84 0.18 7.54 6.59
C GLU A 84 0.01 6.02 6.67
N ILE A 85 -0.40 5.39 5.56
CA ILE A 85 -0.53 3.95 5.43
C ILE A 85 0.82 3.26 5.69
N ILE A 86 1.90 3.75 5.08
CA ILE A 86 3.23 3.19 5.23
C ILE A 86 3.77 3.41 6.65
N LYS A 87 3.58 4.60 7.22
CA LYS A 87 3.93 4.92 8.62
C LYS A 87 3.26 3.93 9.58
N GLY A 88 1.99 3.61 9.34
CA GLY A 88 1.22 2.65 10.14
C GLY A 88 1.83 1.25 10.17
N ALA A 89 2.36 0.76 9.06
CA ALA A 89 2.86 -0.62 8.94
C ALA A 89 4.39 -0.78 8.91
N ARG A 90 5.17 0.27 9.24
CA ARG A 90 6.65 0.30 9.08
C ARG A 90 7.41 -0.97 9.51
N HIS A 91 7.01 -1.58 10.63
CA HIS A 91 7.65 -2.79 11.17
C HIS A 91 7.38 -4.05 10.34
N TRP A 92 6.22 -4.12 9.70
CA TRP A 92 5.87 -5.20 8.78
C TRP A 92 6.55 -5.02 7.44
N LEU A 93 6.51 -3.79 6.89
CA LEU A 93 7.07 -3.48 5.57
C LEU A 93 8.53 -3.90 5.45
N SER A 94 9.37 -3.45 6.39
CA SER A 94 10.80 -3.78 6.45
C SER A 94 11.11 -5.29 6.56
N LYS A 95 10.18 -6.11 7.04
CA LYS A 95 10.39 -7.55 7.31
C LYS A 95 9.72 -8.48 6.33
N ARG A 96 8.58 -8.07 5.78
CA ARG A 96 7.61 -8.96 5.10
C ARG A 96 7.20 -8.48 3.73
N VAL A 97 7.60 -7.29 3.28
CA VAL A 97 7.25 -6.79 1.94
C VAL A 97 8.51 -6.70 1.10
N VAL A 98 8.47 -7.29 -0.10
CA VAL A 98 9.59 -7.28 -1.06
C VAL A 98 9.58 -5.97 -1.84
N TRP A 99 8.46 -5.65 -2.47
CA TRP A 99 8.29 -4.44 -3.28
C TRP A 99 7.18 -3.54 -2.76
N ILE A 100 7.38 -2.23 -2.82
CA ILE A 100 6.33 -1.23 -2.61
C ILE A 100 6.23 -0.35 -3.86
N GLN A 101 5.00 -0.10 -4.30
CA GLN A 101 4.64 0.81 -5.38
C GLN A 101 3.61 1.80 -4.84
N PRO A 102 4.04 2.94 -4.26
CA PRO A 102 3.13 3.95 -3.75
C PRO A 102 2.81 5.01 -4.82
N GLU A 103 1.73 5.75 -4.63
CA GLU A 103 1.44 6.94 -5.43
C GLU A 103 2.29 8.11 -4.92
N LEU A 104 3.44 8.37 -5.55
CA LEU A 104 4.39 9.39 -5.08
C LEU A 104 3.89 10.83 -5.22
N VAL A 105 3.09 11.09 -6.25
CA VAL A 105 2.59 12.42 -6.57
C VAL A 105 1.09 12.36 -6.68
N VAL A 106 0.44 13.00 -5.73
CA VAL A 106 -1.00 13.24 -5.76
C VAL A 106 -1.23 14.73 -5.83
N THR A 107 -2.27 15.15 -6.54
CA THR A 107 -2.71 16.54 -6.51
C THR A 107 -4.21 16.61 -6.37
N GLY A 108 -4.71 17.65 -5.70
CA GLY A 108 -6.15 17.90 -5.62
C GLY A 108 -6.78 17.49 -4.30
N TYR A 109 -5.97 17.08 -3.33
CA TYR A 109 -6.37 16.76 -1.97
C TYR A 109 -5.62 17.62 -0.94
N ALA A 110 -6.28 17.95 0.16
CA ALA A 110 -5.67 18.64 1.29
C ALA A 110 -4.69 17.71 2.02
N ASP A 111 -3.71 18.29 2.71
CA ASP A 111 -2.78 17.58 3.61
C ASP A 111 -1.98 16.42 2.97
N GLN A 112 -1.90 16.39 1.63
CA GLN A 112 -1.09 15.42 0.89
C GLN A 112 0.41 15.56 1.24
N HIS A 113 1.10 14.43 1.30
CA HIS A 113 2.55 14.41 1.49
C HIS A 113 3.30 14.98 0.28
N GLY A 114 4.53 15.44 0.51
CA GLY A 114 5.46 15.74 -0.57
C GLY A 114 6.06 14.46 -1.17
N GLU A 115 6.43 14.50 -2.46
CA GLU A 115 7.11 13.39 -3.15
C GLU A 115 8.39 12.96 -2.38
N HIS A 116 9.21 13.93 -1.99
CA HIS A 116 10.44 13.69 -1.25
C HIS A 116 10.20 13.09 0.14
N GLU A 117 9.17 13.55 0.85
CA GLU A 117 8.87 13.05 2.19
C GLU A 117 8.55 11.55 2.17
N LEU A 118 7.70 11.13 1.23
CA LEU A 118 7.33 9.74 1.06
C LEU A 118 8.53 8.88 0.63
N ARG A 119 9.28 9.33 -0.37
CA ARG A 119 10.48 8.63 -0.85
C ARG A 119 11.52 8.47 0.27
N ASP A 120 11.80 9.53 1.01
CA ASP A 120 12.79 9.54 2.09
C ASP A 120 12.35 8.61 3.23
N PHE A 121 11.05 8.63 3.57
CA PHE A 121 10.52 7.75 4.59
C PHE A 121 10.66 6.27 4.19
N ILE A 122 10.24 5.87 2.98
CA ILE A 122 10.36 4.49 2.52
C ILE A 122 11.83 4.05 2.47
N THR A 123 12.71 4.92 1.98
CA THR A 123 14.16 4.66 1.94
C THR A 123 14.73 4.44 3.34
N SER A 124 14.28 5.21 4.33
CA SER A 124 14.68 5.05 5.74
C SER A 124 14.28 3.69 6.33
N LEU A 125 13.31 2.98 5.74
CA LEU A 125 12.90 1.63 6.13
C LEU A 125 13.78 0.52 5.52
N GLY A 126 14.83 0.90 4.76
CA GLY A 126 15.77 -0.03 4.13
C GLY A 126 15.38 -0.45 2.71
N PHE A 127 14.61 0.38 2.01
CA PHE A 127 14.23 0.16 0.62
C PHE A 127 15.14 0.96 -0.34
N GLU A 128 15.49 0.38 -1.48
CA GLU A 128 16.15 1.04 -2.61
C GLU A 128 15.09 1.59 -3.56
N TYR A 129 15.16 2.89 -3.83
CA TYR A 129 14.31 3.55 -4.82
C TYR A 129 14.77 3.21 -6.24
N LEU A 130 13.84 2.75 -7.07
CA LEU A 130 14.04 2.43 -8.47
C LEU A 130 13.06 3.26 -9.30
N PRO A 131 13.52 4.33 -9.95
CA PRO A 131 12.63 5.20 -10.71
C PRO A 131 12.07 4.49 -11.94
N ARG A 132 10.90 4.95 -12.36
CA ARG A 132 10.20 4.58 -13.58
C ARG A 132 11.15 4.53 -14.77
N GLY A 133 10.99 3.51 -15.62
CA GLY A 133 11.77 3.36 -16.86
C GLY A 133 13.18 2.77 -16.71
N LEU A 134 13.73 2.65 -15.48
CA LEU A 134 14.97 1.90 -15.25
C LEU A 134 14.74 0.41 -14.96
N ASN A 135 13.49 0.02 -14.65
CA ASN A 135 13.07 -1.38 -14.49
C ASN A 135 12.10 -1.76 -15.61
N HIS A 136 12.66 -2.35 -16.68
CA HIS A 136 11.98 -3.19 -17.68
C HIS A 136 10.45 -3.34 -17.46
N ASP A 137 9.68 -2.46 -18.11
CA ASP A 137 8.22 -2.46 -18.24
C ASP A 137 7.36 -1.95 -17.06
N CYS A 138 7.93 -1.51 -15.93
CA CYS A 138 7.10 -0.91 -14.89
C CYS A 138 6.74 0.55 -15.20
N ALA A 139 5.43 0.81 -15.27
CA ALA A 139 4.89 2.14 -15.54
C ALA A 139 5.07 3.12 -14.38
N ASP A 140 5.35 2.66 -13.15
CA ASP A 140 5.50 3.50 -11.97
C ASP A 140 6.83 3.27 -11.23
N ASP A 141 7.10 4.16 -10.29
CA ASP A 141 8.25 4.07 -9.40
C ASP A 141 8.11 2.89 -8.43
N LEU A 142 9.23 2.22 -8.16
CA LEU A 142 9.28 1.05 -7.29
C LEU A 142 10.28 1.22 -6.16
N PHE A 143 10.01 0.56 -5.06
CA PHE A 143 10.91 0.48 -3.92
C PHE A 143 11.20 -0.98 -3.60
N LEU A 144 12.46 -1.39 -3.67
CA LEU A 144 12.92 -2.75 -3.34
C LEU A 144 13.40 -2.81 -1.90
N ASN A 145 12.82 -3.67 -1.07
CA ASN A 145 13.37 -3.95 0.25
C ASN A 145 14.73 -4.66 0.12
N MET A 146 15.78 -4.06 0.64
CA MET A 146 17.14 -4.58 0.48
C MET A 146 17.39 -5.92 1.19
N ARG A 147 16.53 -6.30 2.15
CA ARG A 147 16.50 -7.66 2.71
C ARG A 147 16.21 -8.72 1.63
N PHE A 148 15.44 -8.35 0.62
CA PHE A 148 15.01 -9.21 -0.48
C PHE A 148 15.70 -8.88 -1.80
N ARG A 149 16.91 -8.28 -1.77
CA ARG A 149 17.67 -7.92 -2.97
C ARG A 149 17.82 -9.05 -4.01
N HIS A 150 17.82 -10.30 -3.56
CA HIS A 150 17.91 -11.49 -4.43
C HIS A 150 16.65 -11.70 -5.29
N MET A 151 15.52 -11.09 -4.92
CA MET A 151 14.24 -11.14 -5.62
C MET A 151 14.07 -9.98 -6.62
N ARG A 152 15.14 -9.23 -6.94
CA ARG A 152 15.08 -8.09 -7.87
C ARG A 152 14.48 -8.45 -9.24
N HIS A 153 14.72 -9.67 -9.70
CA HIS A 153 14.23 -10.17 -10.99
C HIS A 153 12.70 -10.40 -11.02
N VAL A 154 12.04 -10.52 -9.87
CA VAL A 154 10.59 -10.81 -9.78
C VAL A 154 9.75 -9.61 -10.25
N ALA A 155 10.24 -8.38 -10.11
CA ALA A 155 9.51 -7.18 -10.55
C ALA A 155 9.09 -7.25 -12.02
N GLN A 156 9.93 -7.81 -12.90
CA GLN A 156 9.65 -7.90 -14.34
C GLN A 156 8.37 -8.70 -14.64
N VAL A 157 8.08 -9.74 -13.85
CA VAL A 157 6.88 -10.56 -14.00
C VAL A 157 5.64 -9.83 -13.49
N LEU A 158 5.79 -9.03 -12.43
CA LEU A 158 4.68 -8.31 -11.80
C LEU A 158 4.26 -7.07 -12.59
N CYS A 159 5.21 -6.41 -13.25
CA CYS A 159 4.96 -5.21 -14.06
C CYS A 159 4.27 -5.51 -15.42
N GLN A 160 4.33 -6.76 -15.90
CA GLN A 160 3.78 -7.16 -17.20
C GLN A 160 2.34 -7.72 -17.14
N GLY A 161 1.77 -7.87 -15.93
CA GLY A 161 0.51 -8.59 -15.71
C GLY A 161 -0.58 -7.84 -14.94
N LEU A 162 -0.44 -6.51 -14.76
CA LEU A 162 -1.43 -5.65 -14.12
C LEU A 162 -2.03 -4.65 -15.11
#